data_AF-A0A3A4VFB6-F1
#
_entry.id   AF-A0A3A4VFB6-F1
#
_cell.length_a   1.000
_cell.length_b   1.000
_cell.length_c   1.000
_cell.angle_alpha   90.00
_cell.angle_beta   90.00
_cell.angle_gamma   90.00
#
_symmetry.space_group_name_H-M   'P 1'
#
loop_
_entity.id
_entity.type
_entity.pdbx_description
1 polymer ?
#
loop_
_entity_poly.entity_id
_entity_poly.type
_entity_poly.pdbx_seq_one_letter_code
_entity_poly.pdbx_strand_id
1 'polypeptide(L)'
;MNANSEGSPDIKFRRIPFRTVAALLIGSAALTAPAVMTSVTAATTGSTYLYNFNWAGTLEEAESAEKSRSRYWWLESGGRLVMADGIGKTLAGEMPARDPWHQHYASVYPALSDNGTHPQNIFRLLSRDAWQDGATSFYARSHKTNLANPQNRNPWNGIFVMSRFQDDQTFYVAGIRADGGVVIKKKLNGAYQTLGYAKHFPGTFSAQGDANLIPEHRWIGVKLDARNDGSAVVLTLSVDDGKTGRWREVLKARDISSAIDETGRSGIWSDFQDVSFDDFLVESAAPAAVATLAKTPPPAPAPAPAPAPAPTPTPALAPAPAPAPAPTPTPPPPAASPGSGSGYGLATNATIEETGSMGESSSPYWWVNSGALMTVANGIGKTIQGALPLGSKWQKIYAAANAYDTDNGLHPQNIFRLLTKQVFQNARQEMYFRITADNLSQSSNRNASNGVLFFSRYADGQNLYYAGLRVDGAAVFKKKIGSRYFTMASKKIFTGSYNAASNPNLLPKNTWVGMRLETVNAGSGVNLKLWTDVGRTGNWTLVLDTTDTGQFGGGAFTQGAYAGIRTDFMDVEFDDYQAIRL
;
A
#
# COMPACT_ATOMS: atom_id res chain seq x y z
N MET A 1 32.08 30.90 15.25
CA MET A 1 31.18 31.93 15.84
C MET A 1 29.82 31.28 16.05
N ASN A 2 29.49 31.11 17.33
CA ASN A 2 28.24 30.71 17.98
C ASN A 2 27.20 29.87 17.22
N ALA A 3 27.09 28.62 17.67
CA ALA A 3 25.95 27.74 17.46
C ALA A 3 24.72 28.34 18.16
N ASN A 4 23.84 28.96 17.37
CA ASN A 4 22.50 29.33 17.84
C ASN A 4 21.61 28.08 17.74
N SER A 5 21.17 27.59 18.91
CA SER A 5 20.06 26.67 19.04
C SER A 5 18.78 27.37 18.61
N GLU A 6 18.44 27.32 17.32
CA GLU A 6 17.11 27.68 16.84
C GLU A 6 16.14 26.56 17.19
N GLY A 7 15.59 26.64 18.41
CA GLY A 7 14.53 25.74 18.85
C GLY A 7 13.30 25.92 17.98
N SER A 8 12.94 24.88 17.22
CA SER A 8 11.51 24.62 17.01
C SER A 8 10.89 24.51 18.40
N PRO A 9 9.76 25.20 18.69
CA PRO A 9 9.07 25.00 19.94
C PRO A 9 8.86 23.50 20.09
N ASP A 10 9.33 22.99 21.21
CA ASP A 10 9.10 21.65 21.67
C ASP A 10 7.57 21.51 21.72
N ILE A 11 6.95 21.00 20.66
CA ILE A 11 5.54 20.60 20.67
C ILE A 11 5.55 19.43 21.64
N LYS A 12 5.44 19.72 22.93
CA LYS A 12 5.29 18.74 23.99
C LYS A 12 3.96 18.07 23.70
N PHE A 13 3.98 16.92 23.03
CA PHE A 13 2.85 16.03 22.96
C PHE A 13 2.62 15.53 24.38
N ARG A 14 1.80 16.27 25.14
CA ARG A 14 1.27 15.76 26.40
C ARG A 14 0.44 14.54 26.01
N ARG A 15 1.01 13.34 26.15
CA ARG A 15 0.27 12.09 26.08
C ARG A 15 -0.82 12.15 27.14
N ILE A 16 -2.04 12.47 26.73
CA ILE A 16 -3.22 12.21 27.56
C ILE A 16 -3.72 10.83 27.12
N PRO A 17 -3.71 9.81 28.00
CA PRO A 17 -4.25 8.51 27.64
C PRO A 17 -5.73 8.65 27.25
N PHE A 18 -6.13 7.92 26.20
CA PHE A 18 -7.50 7.86 25.66
C PHE A 18 -8.48 7.21 26.65
N ARG A 19 -8.70 7.83 27.81
CA ARG A 19 -9.66 7.41 28.85
C ARG A 19 -10.64 8.53 29.19
N THR A 20 -11.08 9.35 28.24
CA THR A 20 -12.26 10.21 28.46
C THR A 20 -12.96 10.62 27.15
N VAL A 21 -13.44 9.66 26.36
CA VAL A 21 -14.50 9.94 25.37
C VAL A 21 -15.70 8.98 25.55
N ALA A 22 -15.53 7.86 26.26
CA ALA A 22 -16.63 6.95 26.57
C ALA A 22 -17.54 7.40 27.74
N ALA A 23 -17.25 8.51 28.42
CA ALA A 23 -17.92 8.85 29.69
C ALA A 23 -18.69 10.19 29.72
N LEU A 24 -18.76 10.94 28.61
CA LEU A 24 -19.56 12.18 28.57
C LEU A 24 -20.72 12.08 27.57
N LEU A 25 -21.48 10.98 27.64
CA LEU A 25 -22.80 10.82 27.02
C LEU A 25 -23.48 9.60 27.66
N ILE A 26 -23.65 9.58 28.99
CA ILE A 26 -24.59 8.67 29.65
C ILE A 26 -25.81 9.50 30.03
N GLY A 27 -26.71 9.62 29.06
CA GLY A 27 -28.07 10.10 29.21
C GLY A 27 -29.00 9.15 28.47
N SER A 28 -29.30 8.02 29.13
CA SER A 28 -30.52 7.22 28.98
C SER A 28 -30.94 6.73 27.58
N ALA A 29 -30.25 5.69 27.08
CA ALA A 29 -30.90 4.56 26.38
C ALA A 29 -29.90 3.40 26.34
N ALA A 30 -30.30 2.23 26.82
CA ALA A 30 -29.47 1.04 26.86
C ALA A 30 -29.09 0.59 25.45
N LEU A 31 -27.89 0.98 24.99
CA LEU A 31 -27.18 0.33 23.90
C LEU A 31 -26.07 -0.54 24.50
N THR A 32 -26.07 -1.80 24.07
CA THR A 32 -25.01 -2.78 24.30
C THR A 32 -23.63 -2.16 24.05
N ALA A 33 -22.71 -2.39 24.98
CA ALA A 33 -21.33 -1.89 24.94
C ALA A 33 -20.68 -2.09 23.55
N PRO A 34 -19.91 -1.11 23.04
CA PRO A 34 -19.25 -1.26 21.75
C PRO A 34 -18.19 -2.36 21.86
N ALA A 35 -18.13 -3.22 20.85
CA ALA A 35 -17.09 -4.22 20.69
C ALA A 35 -15.71 -3.55 20.85
N VAL A 36 -14.85 -4.13 21.67
CA VAL A 36 -13.45 -3.74 21.81
C VAL A 36 -12.81 -3.85 20.42
N MET A 37 -12.62 -2.70 19.75
CA MET A 37 -12.03 -2.64 18.41
C MET A 37 -10.54 -2.99 18.50
N THR A 38 -10.17 -4.14 17.96
CA THR A 38 -8.83 -4.74 18.09
C THR A 38 -7.82 -4.06 17.16
N SER A 39 -6.63 -3.74 17.69
CA SER A 39 -5.45 -3.35 16.92
C SER A 39 -5.05 -4.42 15.91
N VAL A 40 -4.43 -4.02 14.79
CA VAL A 40 -3.91 -4.94 13.77
C VAL A 40 -2.41 -5.13 13.99
N THR A 41 -1.90 -6.36 13.85
CA THR A 41 -0.45 -6.63 13.91
C THR A 41 0.30 -5.91 12.78
N ALA A 42 1.45 -5.31 13.08
CA ALA A 42 2.34 -4.73 12.08
C ALA A 42 2.79 -5.81 11.08
N ALA A 43 2.91 -5.44 9.80
CA ALA A 43 3.48 -6.31 8.79
C ALA A 43 4.99 -6.08 8.68
N THR A 44 5.77 -7.16 8.61
CA THR A 44 7.20 -7.10 8.28
C THR A 44 7.39 -6.87 6.79
N THR A 45 8.22 -5.90 6.45
CA THR A 45 8.54 -5.46 5.09
C THR A 45 9.93 -5.98 4.68
N GLY A 46 10.12 -6.15 3.36
CA GLY A 46 11.38 -6.64 2.80
C GLY A 46 12.46 -5.57 2.75
N SER A 47 13.64 -5.91 2.22
CA SER A 47 14.80 -5.00 2.09
C SER A 47 14.52 -3.75 1.25
N THR A 48 13.49 -3.77 0.41
CA THR A 48 12.96 -2.59 -0.29
C THR A 48 11.45 -2.68 -0.23
N TYR A 49 10.78 -1.60 0.14
CA TYR A 49 9.34 -1.60 0.26
C TYR A 49 8.72 -0.27 -0.18
N LEU A 50 7.80 -0.36 -1.14
CA LEU A 50 7.01 0.76 -1.65
C LEU A 50 5.65 0.77 -0.96
N TYR A 51 5.41 1.80 -0.17
CA TYR A 51 4.11 2.13 0.38
C TYR A 51 3.34 2.97 -0.63
N ASN A 52 2.62 2.29 -1.51
CA ASN A 52 1.99 2.88 -2.69
C ASN A 52 0.61 3.52 -2.44
N PHE A 53 0.19 3.76 -1.19
CA PHE A 53 -1.14 4.30 -0.82
C PHE A 53 -2.33 3.70 -1.61
N ASN A 54 -2.20 2.45 -2.10
CA ASN A 54 -3.18 1.84 -3.00
C ASN A 54 -4.44 1.32 -2.27
N TRP A 55 -4.45 1.40 -0.94
CA TRP A 55 -5.66 1.17 -0.17
C TRP A 55 -6.60 2.36 -0.32
N ALA A 56 -7.81 2.14 -0.82
CA ALA A 56 -8.84 3.17 -0.83
C ALA A 56 -9.51 3.25 0.55
N GLY A 57 -9.38 4.37 1.24
CA GLY A 57 -10.02 4.59 2.54
C GLY A 57 -9.35 5.67 3.39
N THR A 58 -9.79 5.76 4.65
CA THR A 58 -9.27 6.74 5.62
C THR A 58 -8.52 6.07 6.76
N LEU A 59 -7.24 6.37 6.89
CA LEU A 59 -6.45 6.04 8.08
C LEU A 59 -6.68 7.13 9.11
N GLU A 60 -7.30 6.74 10.22
CA GLU A 60 -7.48 7.58 11.39
C GLU A 60 -6.20 7.62 12.22
N GLU A 61 -5.95 8.76 12.86
CA GLU A 61 -4.86 8.92 13.81
C GLU A 61 -5.02 7.96 14.99
N ALA A 62 -3.88 7.42 15.46
CA ALA A 62 -3.82 6.49 16.57
C ALA A 62 -2.78 6.93 17.59
N GLU A 63 -3.11 6.76 18.87
CA GLU A 63 -2.24 7.18 20.00
C GLU A 63 -0.89 6.44 20.06
N SER A 64 -0.75 5.32 19.35
CA SER A 64 0.51 4.59 19.22
C SER A 64 0.54 3.73 17.96
N ALA A 65 1.74 3.33 17.53
CA ALA A 65 1.92 2.44 16.39
C ALA A 65 1.20 1.10 16.56
N GLU A 66 1.14 0.59 17.79
CA GLU A 66 0.48 -0.68 18.15
C GLU A 66 -1.04 -0.59 17.99
N LYS A 67 -1.60 0.61 18.18
CA LYS A 67 -3.04 0.87 18.06
C LYS A 67 -3.45 1.34 16.68
N SER A 68 -2.50 1.51 15.76
CA SER A 68 -2.79 1.81 14.37
C SER A 68 -3.64 0.72 13.73
N ARG A 69 -4.62 1.15 12.92
CA ARG A 69 -5.48 0.28 12.12
C ARG A 69 -4.83 -0.13 10.80
N SER A 70 -3.72 0.49 10.43
CA SER A 70 -2.94 0.07 9.28
C SER A 70 -1.83 -0.89 9.70
N ARG A 71 -1.60 -1.92 8.89
CA ARG A 71 -0.46 -2.84 9.05
C ARG A 71 0.89 -2.19 8.74
N TYR A 72 0.86 -1.14 7.95
CA TYR A 72 2.03 -0.51 7.33
C TYR A 72 2.29 0.89 7.86
N TRP A 73 1.21 1.58 8.21
CA TRP A 73 1.24 2.98 8.59
C TRP A 73 0.79 3.17 10.02
N TRP A 74 1.32 4.21 10.64
CA TRP A 74 0.82 4.81 11.85
C TRP A 74 0.68 6.29 11.56
N LEU A 75 -0.57 6.77 11.51
CA LEU A 75 -0.85 8.19 11.52
C LEU A 75 -0.74 8.64 12.97
N GLU A 76 0.35 9.34 13.28
CA GLU A 76 0.66 9.77 14.63
C GLU A 76 0.00 11.10 14.97
N SER A 77 -0.10 11.99 13.98
CA SER A 77 -0.81 13.26 14.11
C SER A 77 -1.36 13.71 12.75
N GLY A 78 -2.38 14.56 12.76
CA GLY A 78 -3.05 15.10 11.58
C GLY A 78 -4.51 14.67 11.42
N GLY A 79 -5.05 13.91 12.38
CA GLY A 79 -6.43 13.42 12.42
C GLY A 79 -6.71 12.30 11.41
N ARG A 80 -6.56 12.58 10.11
CA ARG A 80 -6.86 11.64 9.02
C ARG A 80 -5.92 11.73 7.83
N LEU A 81 -5.66 10.57 7.24
CA LEU A 81 -5.06 10.42 5.92
C LEU A 81 -6.04 9.67 5.01
N VAL A 82 -6.46 10.31 3.92
CA VAL A 82 -7.28 9.69 2.89
C VAL A 82 -6.36 9.09 1.82
N MET A 83 -6.42 7.78 1.63
CA MET A 83 -5.68 7.08 0.59
C MET A 83 -6.65 6.67 -0.52
N ALA A 84 -6.31 6.97 -1.76
CA ALA A 84 -7.08 6.55 -2.94
C ALA A 84 -6.20 6.66 -4.20
N ASP A 85 -6.37 5.74 -5.13
CA ASP A 85 -5.70 5.75 -6.45
C ASP A 85 -4.17 5.85 -6.39
N GLY A 86 -3.56 5.32 -5.32
CA GLY A 86 -2.13 5.37 -5.09
C GLY A 86 -1.61 6.66 -4.47
N ILE A 87 -2.52 7.57 -4.08
CA ILE A 87 -2.19 8.87 -3.49
C ILE A 87 -2.67 8.91 -2.03
N GLY A 88 -1.76 9.23 -1.11
CA GLY A 88 -2.12 9.63 0.24
C GLY A 88 -2.45 11.12 0.28
N LYS A 89 -3.54 11.53 0.90
CA LYS A 89 -3.95 12.94 1.01
C LYS A 89 -4.21 13.24 2.47
N THR A 90 -3.57 14.29 2.96
CA THR A 90 -4.07 14.97 4.16
C THR A 90 -5.50 15.47 3.93
N LEU A 91 -6.17 15.88 5.00
CA LEU A 91 -7.45 16.58 4.87
C LEU A 91 -7.29 17.82 3.99
N ALA A 92 -8.28 18.07 3.12
CA ALA A 92 -8.32 19.25 2.28
C ALA A 92 -9.33 20.25 2.86
N GLY A 93 -8.85 21.44 3.23
CA GLY A 93 -9.66 22.49 3.84
C GLY A 93 -10.08 22.20 5.28
N GLU A 94 -11.18 22.84 5.67
CA GLU A 94 -11.67 22.85 7.06
C GLU A 94 -12.45 21.58 7.41
N MET A 95 -12.17 21.05 8.60
CA MET A 95 -12.90 19.95 9.20
C MET A 95 -14.21 20.44 9.86
N PRO A 96 -15.36 19.75 9.64
CA PRO A 96 -16.63 20.12 10.28
C PRO A 96 -16.55 20.13 11.81
N ALA A 97 -17.19 21.09 12.48
CA ALA A 97 -17.20 21.23 13.95
C ALA A 97 -17.77 20.02 14.72
N ARG A 98 -18.57 19.18 14.06
CA ARG A 98 -19.12 17.94 14.65
C ARG A 98 -18.15 16.76 14.57
N ASP A 99 -17.04 16.90 13.85
CA ASP A 99 -16.07 15.83 13.71
C ASP A 99 -15.31 15.61 15.02
N PRO A 100 -15.11 14.36 15.47
CA PRO A 100 -14.33 14.09 16.67
C PRO A 100 -12.90 14.66 16.62
N TRP A 101 -12.26 14.68 15.45
CA TRP A 101 -10.91 15.23 15.32
C TRP A 101 -10.89 16.74 15.41
N HIS A 102 -11.92 17.42 14.93
CA HIS A 102 -12.06 18.86 15.12
C HIS A 102 -12.11 19.17 16.63
N GLN A 103 -12.99 18.50 17.36
CA GLN A 103 -13.15 18.72 18.81
C GLN A 103 -11.87 18.39 19.58
N HIS A 104 -11.19 17.29 19.22
CA HIS A 104 -9.93 16.91 19.82
C HIS A 104 -8.86 17.98 19.61
N TYR A 105 -8.59 18.38 18.37
CA TYR A 105 -7.55 19.35 18.04
C TYR A 105 -7.88 20.76 18.53
N ALA A 106 -9.16 21.14 18.57
CA ALA A 106 -9.60 22.37 19.22
C ALA A 106 -9.25 22.39 20.72
N SER A 107 -9.32 21.24 21.39
CA SER A 107 -9.02 21.14 22.82
C SER A 107 -7.52 21.03 23.12
N VAL A 108 -6.76 20.30 22.30
CA VAL A 108 -5.35 19.98 22.60
C VAL A 108 -4.39 20.94 21.91
N TYR A 109 -4.68 21.36 20.69
CA TYR A 109 -3.80 22.18 19.84
C TYR A 109 -4.52 23.34 19.14
N PRO A 110 -5.30 24.18 19.85
CA PRO A 110 -6.13 25.21 19.21
C PRO A 110 -5.32 26.20 18.37
N ALA A 111 -4.14 26.63 18.84
CA ALA A 111 -3.31 27.59 18.11
C ALA A 111 -2.70 27.03 16.82
N LEU A 112 -2.39 25.73 16.80
CA LEU A 112 -1.72 25.06 15.66
C LEU A 112 -2.72 24.49 14.65
N SER A 113 -3.92 24.14 15.09
CA SER A 113 -4.97 23.51 14.27
C SER A 113 -6.09 24.46 13.87
N ASP A 114 -5.92 25.78 14.07
CA ASP A 114 -6.94 26.80 13.83
C ASP A 114 -8.26 26.50 14.57
N ASN A 115 -8.15 26.26 15.89
CA ASN A 115 -9.25 25.80 16.74
C ASN A 115 -9.88 24.49 16.26
N GLY A 116 -9.07 23.57 15.74
CA GLY A 116 -9.49 22.24 15.30
C GLY A 116 -9.99 22.16 13.86
N THR A 117 -10.09 23.27 13.12
CA THR A 117 -10.52 23.22 11.71
C THR A 117 -9.48 22.60 10.80
N HIS A 118 -8.19 22.67 11.13
CA HIS A 118 -7.11 22.11 10.32
C HIS A 118 -6.18 21.18 11.13
N PRO A 119 -6.62 19.99 11.55
CA PRO A 119 -5.76 19.00 12.21
C PRO A 119 -4.51 18.66 11.39
N GLN A 120 -4.62 18.67 10.04
CA GLN A 120 -3.52 18.40 9.12
C GLN A 120 -2.36 19.40 9.20
N ASN A 121 -2.52 20.52 9.91
CA ASN A 121 -1.42 21.46 10.14
C ASN A 121 -0.27 20.85 10.94
N ILE A 122 -0.53 19.77 11.69
CA ILE A 122 0.48 19.02 12.43
C ILE A 122 0.44 17.57 11.93
N PHE A 123 0.85 17.33 10.69
CA PHE A 123 0.71 15.99 10.09
C PHE A 123 1.99 15.16 10.24
N ARG A 124 1.87 13.96 10.83
CA ARG A 124 2.96 12.98 10.91
C ARG A 124 2.48 11.58 10.59
N LEU A 125 3.09 10.98 9.58
CA LEU A 125 2.82 9.62 9.13
C LEU A 125 4.10 8.78 9.20
N LEU A 126 4.07 7.71 9.98
CA LEU A 126 5.22 6.84 10.22
C LEU A 126 4.95 5.43 9.71
N SER A 127 5.97 4.79 9.14
CA SER A 127 5.97 3.36 8.90
C SER A 127 5.88 2.57 10.21
N ARG A 128 5.30 1.37 10.18
CA ARG A 128 5.23 0.48 11.34
C ARG A 128 6.45 -0.42 11.51
N ASP A 129 7.25 -0.56 10.47
CA ASP A 129 8.56 -1.18 10.57
C ASP A 129 9.65 -0.18 10.94
N ALA A 130 10.76 -0.71 11.41
CA ALA A 130 11.93 0.07 11.78
C ALA A 130 13.07 -0.25 10.80
N TRP A 131 13.81 0.80 10.44
CA TRP A 131 14.90 0.79 9.47
C TRP A 131 16.13 1.44 10.09
N GLN A 132 17.31 0.91 9.78
CA GLN A 132 18.57 1.47 10.26
C GLN A 132 19.32 2.16 9.12
N ASP A 133 20.03 1.39 8.30
CA ASP A 133 20.75 1.89 7.12
C ASP A 133 19.87 1.78 5.88
N GLY A 134 19.65 2.91 5.20
CA GLY A 134 18.82 2.94 4.02
C GLY A 134 18.38 4.32 3.57
N ALA A 135 17.68 4.36 2.45
CA ALA A 135 17.06 5.56 1.92
C ALA A 135 15.55 5.54 2.09
N THR A 136 14.98 6.65 2.55
CA THR A 136 13.55 6.90 2.55
C THR A 136 13.25 8.03 1.58
N SER A 137 12.28 7.84 0.68
CA SER A 137 11.85 8.87 -0.26
C SER A 137 10.34 8.91 -0.44
N PHE A 138 9.81 10.07 -0.80
CA PHE A 138 8.43 10.23 -1.27
C PHE A 138 8.32 11.46 -2.17
N TYR A 139 7.22 11.53 -2.91
CA TYR A 139 6.80 12.76 -3.59
C TYR A 139 5.69 13.43 -2.79
N ALA A 140 5.78 14.76 -2.66
CA ALA A 140 4.74 15.59 -2.08
C ALA A 140 4.28 16.66 -3.06
N ARG A 141 3.00 16.99 -3.00
CA ARG A 141 2.40 18.11 -3.71
C ARG A 141 1.56 18.89 -2.73
N SER A 142 2.05 20.06 -2.33
CA SER A 142 1.29 21.02 -1.54
C SER A 142 0.19 21.62 -2.42
N HIS A 143 -1.03 21.73 -1.90
CA HIS A 143 -2.16 22.35 -2.58
C HIS A 143 -2.53 23.70 -1.99
N LYS A 144 -2.30 23.85 -0.68
CA LYS A 144 -2.69 25.05 0.05
C LYS A 144 -1.89 25.14 1.33
N THR A 145 -1.48 26.35 1.66
CA THR A 145 -0.87 26.68 2.94
C THR A 145 -1.92 27.23 3.93
N ASN A 146 -1.97 26.67 5.13
CA ASN A 146 -2.92 27.00 6.21
C ASN A 146 -2.24 27.87 7.28
N LEU A 147 -1.90 29.12 6.91
CA LEU A 147 -1.18 30.06 7.77
C LEU A 147 -2.00 31.30 8.13
N ALA A 148 -3.29 31.08 8.43
CA ALA A 148 -4.20 32.14 8.84
C ALA A 148 -3.73 32.81 10.14
N ASN A 149 -3.28 32.03 11.12
CA ASN A 149 -2.67 32.53 12.35
C ASN A 149 -1.23 33.04 12.10
N PRO A 150 -0.93 34.34 12.26
CA PRO A 150 0.41 34.89 12.05
C PRO A 150 1.50 34.27 12.92
N GLN A 151 1.17 33.74 14.10
CA GLN A 151 2.13 33.10 15.00
C GLN A 151 2.69 31.79 14.42
N ASN A 152 1.96 31.17 13.49
CA ASN A 152 2.36 29.93 12.86
C ASN A 152 3.27 30.16 11.64
N ARG A 153 3.46 31.40 11.20
CA ARG A 153 4.25 31.76 10.01
C ARG A 153 5.74 31.75 10.34
N ASN A 154 6.34 30.57 10.25
CA ASN A 154 7.73 30.37 10.62
C ASN A 154 8.56 29.84 9.45
N PRO A 155 9.83 30.29 9.32
CA PRO A 155 10.71 29.88 8.23
C PRO A 155 11.10 28.39 8.31
N TRP A 156 10.93 27.76 9.46
CA TRP A 156 11.26 26.35 9.70
C TRP A 156 10.11 25.37 9.49
N ASN A 157 8.90 25.84 9.17
CA ASN A 157 7.82 24.96 8.71
C ASN A 157 8.22 24.28 7.41
N GLY A 158 7.62 23.15 7.05
CA GLY A 158 7.92 22.55 5.75
C GLY A 158 7.35 21.16 5.51
N ILE A 159 7.98 20.46 4.57
CA ILE A 159 7.71 19.07 4.23
C ILE A 159 9.01 18.29 4.42
N PHE A 160 8.98 17.27 5.27
CA PHE A 160 10.16 16.54 5.69
C PHE A 160 9.97 15.04 5.62
N VAL A 161 11.08 14.35 5.34
CA VAL A 161 11.26 12.93 5.56
C VAL A 161 11.87 12.72 6.95
N MET A 162 11.30 11.76 7.67
CA MET A 162 11.81 11.30 8.96
C MET A 162 12.52 9.97 8.77
N SER A 163 13.64 9.78 9.47
CA SER A 163 14.40 8.53 9.47
C SER A 163 14.86 8.22 10.89
N ARG A 164 14.99 6.92 11.21
CA ARG A 164 15.37 6.42 12.53
C ARG A 164 14.53 7.01 13.66
N PHE A 165 13.23 7.14 13.44
CA PHE A 165 12.30 7.63 14.45
C PHE A 165 12.09 6.60 15.55
N GLN A 166 12.61 6.89 16.73
CA GLN A 166 12.43 6.06 17.93
C GLN A 166 11.20 6.55 18.69
N ASP A 167 11.12 7.86 18.90
CA ASP A 167 10.04 8.58 19.56
C ASP A 167 10.04 10.06 19.16
N ASP A 168 9.20 10.88 19.80
CA ASP A 168 9.08 12.31 19.54
C ASP A 168 10.27 13.15 20.05
N GLN A 169 11.29 12.51 20.64
CA GLN A 169 12.50 13.13 21.17
C GLN A 169 13.76 12.74 20.38
N THR A 170 13.75 11.60 19.69
CA THR A 170 14.94 11.01 19.05
C THR A 170 14.66 10.53 17.61
N PHE A 171 15.12 11.30 16.62
CA PHE A 171 15.03 10.97 15.18
C PHE A 171 15.89 11.89 14.29
N TYR A 172 16.15 11.46 13.06
CA TYR A 172 16.62 12.34 11.98
C TYR A 172 15.44 12.90 11.17
N VAL A 173 15.57 14.14 10.72
CA VAL A 173 14.60 14.79 9.85
C VAL A 173 15.30 15.63 8.79
N ALA A 174 14.88 15.51 7.54
CA ALA A 174 15.43 16.29 6.44
C ALA A 174 14.33 16.67 5.45
N GLY A 175 14.49 17.78 4.73
CA GLY A 175 13.45 18.19 3.78
C GLY A 175 13.54 19.64 3.39
N ILE A 176 12.41 20.18 2.95
CA ILE A 176 12.29 21.51 2.37
C ILE A 176 11.51 22.40 3.35
N ARG A 177 12.05 23.58 3.64
CA ARG A 177 11.49 24.57 4.54
C ARG A 177 10.69 25.64 3.80
N ALA A 178 9.80 26.30 4.53
CA ALA A 178 8.99 27.42 4.08
C ALA A 178 9.84 28.64 3.67
N ASP A 179 11.08 28.74 4.17
CA ASP A 179 12.05 29.72 3.68
C ASP A 179 12.74 29.33 2.36
N GLY A 180 12.30 28.25 1.71
CA GLY A 180 12.87 27.75 0.46
C GLY A 180 14.24 27.08 0.64
N GLY A 181 14.71 26.89 1.88
CA GLY A 181 15.90 26.12 2.16
C GLY A 181 15.65 24.62 2.20
N VAL A 182 16.70 23.84 2.02
CA VAL A 182 16.76 22.42 2.38
C VAL A 182 17.57 22.27 3.66
N VAL A 183 17.18 21.34 4.52
CA VAL A 183 17.79 21.17 5.83
C VAL A 183 17.95 19.68 6.17
N ILE A 184 19.01 19.35 6.90
CA ILE A 184 19.16 18.09 7.63
C ILE A 184 19.28 18.45 9.11
N LYS A 185 18.44 17.88 9.96
CA LYS A 185 18.48 18.01 11.41
C LYS A 185 18.46 16.64 12.08
N LYS A 186 18.88 16.62 13.34
CA LYS A 186 18.54 15.56 14.29
C LYS A 186 17.80 16.15 15.48
N LYS A 187 16.83 15.41 16.02
CA LYS A 187 16.31 15.61 17.36
C LYS A 187 16.93 14.51 18.22
N LEU A 188 17.59 14.86 19.31
CA LEU A 188 18.17 13.90 20.26
C LEU A 188 17.82 14.35 21.66
N ASN A 189 17.14 13.48 22.42
CA ASN A 189 16.68 13.79 23.78
C ASN A 189 15.90 15.12 23.86
N GLY A 190 15.11 15.40 22.82
CA GLY A 190 14.26 16.59 22.74
C GLY A 190 14.94 17.84 22.18
N ALA A 191 16.26 17.84 22.04
CA ALA A 191 16.99 18.97 21.47
C ALA A 191 17.18 18.81 19.96
N TYR A 192 16.82 19.85 19.20
CA TYR A 192 17.14 19.91 17.77
C TYR A 192 18.55 20.41 17.53
N GLN A 193 19.26 19.74 16.63
CA GLN A 193 20.53 20.18 16.08
C GLN A 193 20.45 20.19 14.55
N THR A 194 20.77 21.34 13.95
CA THR A 194 20.93 21.45 12.50
C THR A 194 22.29 20.89 12.10
N LEU A 195 22.28 19.92 11.19
CA LEU A 195 23.49 19.26 10.66
C LEU A 195 23.90 19.84 9.31
N GLY A 196 22.94 20.41 8.57
CA GLY A 196 23.22 21.13 7.33
C GLY A 196 22.02 21.97 6.90
N TYR A 197 22.30 23.04 6.17
CA TYR A 197 21.30 23.90 5.53
C TYR A 197 21.86 24.46 4.23
N ALA A 198 21.02 24.53 3.19
CA ALA A 198 21.36 25.23 1.95
C ALA A 198 20.09 25.84 1.35
N LYS A 199 20.21 27.00 0.69
CA LYS A 199 19.11 27.61 -0.06
C LYS A 199 18.82 26.76 -1.30
N HIS A 200 17.55 26.47 -1.58
CA HIS A 200 17.14 25.66 -2.74
C HIS A 200 16.19 26.40 -3.68
N PHE A 201 15.08 26.92 -3.15
CA PHE A 201 14.14 27.76 -3.90
C PHE A 201 14.51 29.24 -3.77
N PRO A 202 14.33 30.03 -4.84
CA PRO A 202 14.57 31.47 -4.81
C PRO A 202 13.55 32.20 -3.91
N GLY A 203 13.80 33.48 -3.66
CA GLY A 203 12.91 34.34 -2.86
C GLY A 203 13.35 34.49 -1.41
N THR A 204 12.66 35.37 -0.69
CA THR A 204 12.94 35.73 0.71
C THR A 204 11.69 35.49 1.54
N PHE A 205 11.81 34.68 2.59
CA PHE A 205 10.72 34.42 3.51
C PHE A 205 10.25 35.73 4.18
N SER A 206 8.93 35.90 4.30
CA SER A 206 8.32 36.98 5.07
C SER A 206 7.10 36.48 5.82
N ALA A 207 7.09 36.60 7.15
CA ALA A 207 5.91 36.24 7.96
C ALA A 207 4.70 37.14 7.66
N GLN A 208 4.92 38.35 7.14
CA GLN A 208 3.86 39.29 6.77
C GLN A 208 3.48 39.21 5.28
N GLY A 209 4.31 38.56 4.46
CA GLY A 209 4.11 38.39 3.02
C GLY A 209 4.21 36.92 2.63
N ASP A 210 5.24 36.58 1.85
CA ASP A 210 5.50 35.21 1.38
C ASP A 210 5.99 34.30 2.52
N ALA A 211 5.02 33.79 3.28
CA ALA A 211 5.26 32.93 4.43
C ALA A 211 5.54 31.46 4.06
N ASN A 212 5.58 31.13 2.77
CA ASN A 212 5.94 29.81 2.27
C ASN A 212 6.47 29.88 0.82
N LEU A 213 7.74 29.54 0.63
CA LEU A 213 8.42 29.53 -0.67
C LEU A 213 8.44 28.14 -1.32
N ILE A 214 7.79 27.13 -0.72
CA ILE A 214 7.60 25.81 -1.33
C ILE A 214 6.58 25.94 -2.46
N PRO A 215 6.91 25.57 -3.71
CA PRO A 215 5.97 25.65 -4.82
C PRO A 215 4.68 24.83 -4.59
N GLU A 216 3.53 25.49 -4.68
CA GLU A 216 2.22 24.84 -4.64
C GLU A 216 1.87 24.18 -5.99
N HIS A 217 1.01 23.17 -5.95
CA HIS A 217 0.52 22.37 -7.07
C HIS A 217 1.58 21.64 -7.92
N ARG A 218 2.82 21.62 -7.44
CA ARG A 218 3.94 20.92 -8.07
C ARG A 218 4.36 19.72 -7.24
N TRP A 219 4.62 18.59 -7.90
CA TRP A 219 5.21 17.44 -7.23
C TRP A 219 6.70 17.68 -6.98
N ILE A 220 7.13 17.49 -5.74
CA ILE A 220 8.52 17.59 -5.33
C ILE A 220 8.88 16.32 -4.57
N GLY A 221 9.94 15.65 -5.02
CA GLY A 221 10.51 14.48 -4.36
C GLY A 221 11.43 14.91 -3.24
N VAL A 222 11.32 14.26 -2.08
CA VAL A 222 12.25 14.38 -0.95
C VAL A 222 12.80 13.00 -0.64
N LYS A 223 14.13 12.83 -0.65
CA LYS A 223 14.83 11.57 -0.35
C LYS A 223 15.94 11.81 0.66
N LEU A 224 15.93 11.05 1.75
CA LEU A 224 17.02 11.01 2.73
C LEU A 224 17.63 9.62 2.74
N ASP A 225 18.91 9.53 2.40
CA ASP A 225 19.74 8.35 2.59
C ASP A 225 20.51 8.52 3.91
N ALA A 226 20.32 7.59 4.86
CA ALA A 226 20.94 7.58 6.17
C ALA A 226 21.72 6.27 6.35
N ARG A 227 23.05 6.35 6.43
CA ARG A 227 23.93 5.17 6.53
C ARG A 227 25.02 5.36 7.55
N ASN A 228 25.29 4.35 8.36
CA ASN A 228 26.49 4.30 9.16
C ASN A 228 27.67 3.83 8.29
N ASP A 229 28.73 4.65 8.18
CA ASP A 229 29.94 4.32 7.43
C ASP A 229 31.04 3.66 8.30
N GLY A 230 30.71 3.31 9.55
CA GLY A 230 31.63 2.80 10.57
C GLY A 230 32.28 3.90 11.42
N SER A 231 32.19 5.16 11.01
CA SER A 231 32.74 6.31 11.74
C SER A 231 31.73 7.42 12.02
N ALA A 232 30.65 7.49 11.25
CA ALA A 232 29.58 8.47 11.37
C ALA A 232 28.29 7.92 10.77
N VAL A 233 27.15 8.49 11.17
CA VAL A 233 25.93 8.38 10.38
C VAL A 233 25.96 9.48 9.32
N VAL A 234 26.10 9.08 8.06
CA VAL A 234 26.11 9.96 6.90
C VAL A 234 24.69 10.13 6.38
N LEU A 235 24.27 11.38 6.26
CA LEU A 235 22.94 11.78 5.83
C LEU A 235 23.06 12.52 4.50
N THR A 236 22.46 11.98 3.44
CA THR A 236 22.41 12.60 2.13
C THR A 236 20.97 12.93 1.77
N LEU A 237 20.66 14.22 1.65
CA LEU A 237 19.36 14.72 1.20
C LEU A 237 19.41 14.97 -0.31
N SER A 238 18.45 14.37 -1.03
CA SER A 238 18.23 14.57 -2.45
C SER A 238 16.81 15.06 -2.74
N VAL A 239 16.65 15.84 -3.80
CA VAL A 239 15.37 16.39 -4.25
C VAL A 239 15.15 16.09 -5.74
N ASP A 240 13.91 15.83 -6.11
CA ASP A 240 13.44 15.69 -7.51
C ASP A 240 12.32 16.70 -7.78
N ASP A 241 12.66 17.77 -8.50
CA ASP A 241 11.75 18.90 -8.73
C ASP A 241 10.85 18.64 -9.95
N GLY A 242 9.60 18.22 -9.72
CA GLY A 242 8.62 17.91 -10.77
C GLY A 242 8.33 16.42 -10.98
N LYS A 243 8.70 15.54 -10.03
CA LYS A 243 8.48 14.08 -10.14
C LYS A 243 9.02 13.50 -11.45
N THR A 244 10.27 13.84 -11.76
CA THR A 244 10.93 13.45 -13.02
C THR A 244 11.61 12.08 -12.93
N GLY A 245 11.76 11.54 -11.72
CA GLY A 245 12.60 10.39 -11.41
C GLY A 245 14.09 10.72 -11.28
N ARG A 246 14.48 12.00 -11.47
CA ARG A 246 15.87 12.44 -11.43
C ARG A 246 16.17 13.11 -10.09
N TRP A 247 16.73 12.33 -9.18
CA TRP A 247 17.16 12.79 -7.86
C TRP A 247 18.47 13.56 -7.94
N ARG A 248 18.51 14.76 -7.34
CA ARG A 248 19.71 15.57 -7.19
C ARG A 248 20.10 15.66 -5.72
N GLU A 249 21.33 15.30 -5.38
CA GLU A 249 21.90 15.57 -4.06
C GLU A 249 21.95 17.10 -3.84
N VAL A 250 21.37 17.56 -2.73
CA VAL A 250 21.29 18.99 -2.39
C VAL A 250 21.94 19.31 -1.06
N LEU A 251 22.14 18.32 -0.20
CA LEU A 251 22.80 18.50 1.08
C LEU A 251 23.36 17.17 1.58
N LYS A 252 24.52 17.23 2.23
CA LYS A 252 25.15 16.07 2.87
C LYS A 252 25.72 16.46 4.23
N ALA A 253 25.49 15.64 5.24
CA ALA A 253 25.98 15.85 6.59
C ALA A 253 26.58 14.55 7.17
N ARG A 254 27.53 14.70 8.09
CA ARG A 254 28.09 13.58 8.86
C ARG A 254 27.81 13.83 10.34
N ASP A 255 27.07 12.92 10.95
CA ASP A 255 26.81 12.94 12.39
C ASP A 255 27.83 12.06 13.10
N ILE A 256 28.79 12.71 13.76
CA ILE A 256 29.93 12.07 14.43
C ILE A 256 29.82 12.09 15.96
N SER A 257 28.85 12.81 16.52
CA SER A 257 28.76 13.04 17.97
C SER A 257 27.37 12.69 18.48
N SER A 258 27.26 11.53 19.12
CA SER A 258 25.97 10.94 19.55
C SER A 258 25.02 10.81 18.35
N ALA A 259 25.47 10.05 17.35
CA ALA A 259 24.65 9.72 16.20
C ALA A 259 23.51 8.79 16.63
N ILE A 260 22.35 8.93 15.99
CA ILE A 260 21.20 8.06 16.21
C ILE A 260 21.46 6.83 15.35
N ASP A 261 22.14 5.85 15.91
CA ASP A 261 22.54 4.67 15.16
C ASP A 261 21.53 3.53 15.21
N GLU A 262 20.61 3.56 16.17
CA GLU A 262 19.64 2.50 16.33
C GLU A 262 18.58 2.53 15.22
N THR A 263 18.03 1.35 14.94
CA THR A 263 16.90 1.18 14.03
C THR A 263 15.70 2.01 14.51
N GLY A 264 15.01 2.68 13.60
CA GLY A 264 13.78 3.42 13.92
C GLY A 264 12.88 3.60 12.70
N ARG A 265 11.69 4.16 12.90
CA ARG A 265 10.68 4.31 11.85
C ARG A 265 11.12 5.34 10.81
N SER A 266 10.69 5.11 9.57
CA SER A 266 10.72 6.12 8.51
C SER A 266 9.36 6.79 8.38
N GLY A 267 9.31 8.04 7.94
CA GLY A 267 8.02 8.72 7.80
C GLY A 267 8.03 10.05 7.09
N ILE A 268 6.87 10.68 7.12
CA ILE A 268 6.56 11.98 6.52
C ILE A 268 6.12 12.92 7.63
N TRP A 269 6.60 14.14 7.56
CA TRP A 269 6.14 15.27 8.36
C TRP A 269 5.74 16.40 7.41
N SER A 270 4.55 16.99 7.56
CA SER A 270 4.22 18.28 6.95
C SER A 270 3.60 19.27 7.93
N ASP A 271 3.98 20.54 7.81
CA ASP A 271 3.48 21.64 8.64
C ASP A 271 2.54 22.57 7.85
N PHE A 272 1.36 22.87 8.43
CA PHE A 272 0.43 23.91 7.98
C PHE A 272 0.07 23.85 6.48
N GLN A 273 -0.12 22.66 5.91
CA GLN A 273 -0.42 22.51 4.50
C GLN A 273 -1.39 21.37 4.21
N ASP A 274 -2.19 21.54 3.17
CA ASP A 274 -2.95 20.46 2.54
C ASP A 274 -2.05 19.81 1.49
N VAL A 275 -1.58 18.60 1.77
CA VAL A 275 -0.58 17.89 0.97
C VAL A 275 -1.11 16.56 0.43
N SER A 276 -0.74 16.26 -0.81
CA SER A 276 -0.80 14.89 -1.38
C SER A 276 0.60 14.26 -1.39
N PHE A 277 0.66 12.97 -1.08
CA PHE A 277 1.85 12.14 -1.04
C PHE A 277 1.73 10.98 -2.04
N ASP A 278 2.86 10.59 -2.61
CA ASP A 278 2.96 9.51 -3.58
C ASP A 278 4.33 8.82 -3.48
N ASP A 279 4.40 7.58 -3.95
CA ASP A 279 5.60 6.73 -4.01
C ASP A 279 6.48 6.77 -2.74
N PHE A 280 5.89 6.59 -1.56
CA PHE A 280 6.70 6.50 -0.34
C PHE A 280 7.48 5.17 -0.35
N LEU A 281 8.79 5.26 -0.49
CA LEU A 281 9.70 4.15 -0.69
C LEU A 281 10.73 4.14 0.44
N VAL A 282 10.94 2.96 1.03
CA VAL A 282 12.09 2.71 1.91
C VAL A 282 12.96 1.62 1.30
N GLU A 283 14.25 1.90 1.16
CA GLU A 283 15.26 1.03 0.60
C GLU A 283 16.32 0.78 1.66
N SER A 284 16.43 -0.43 2.20
CA SER A 284 17.57 -0.78 3.05
C SER A 284 18.86 -0.74 2.24
N ALA A 285 19.95 -0.36 2.88
CA ALA A 285 21.27 -0.61 2.34
C ALA A 285 21.47 -2.14 2.31
N ALA A 286 21.80 -2.70 1.15
CA ALA A 286 22.37 -4.06 1.13
C ALA A 286 23.53 -4.09 2.14
N PRO A 287 23.70 -5.16 2.94
CA PRO A 287 24.81 -5.23 3.86
C PRO A 287 26.07 -4.97 3.04
N ALA A 288 26.78 -3.90 3.36
CA ALA A 288 28.09 -3.67 2.80
C ALA A 288 28.85 -4.96 3.08
N ALA A 289 29.27 -5.66 2.03
CA ALA A 289 30.26 -6.71 2.18
C ALA A 289 31.38 -6.05 2.96
N VAL A 290 31.54 -6.46 4.23
CA VAL A 290 32.62 -5.96 5.07
C VAL A 290 33.87 -6.37 4.33
N ALA A 291 34.46 -5.44 3.59
CA ALA A 291 35.79 -5.59 3.03
C ALA A 291 36.72 -5.53 4.24
N THR A 292 36.77 -6.63 4.99
CA THR A 292 37.89 -6.91 5.87
C THR A 292 39.12 -6.84 4.98
N LEU A 293 39.97 -5.83 5.22
CA LEU A 293 41.32 -5.76 4.69
C LEU A 293 42.10 -6.97 5.20
N ALA A 294 41.92 -8.12 4.56
CA ALA A 294 42.76 -9.29 4.75
C ALA A 294 44.07 -9.00 4.01
N LYS A 295 45.13 -8.79 4.78
CA LYS A 295 46.50 -8.75 4.28
C LYS A 295 46.75 -9.95 3.37
N THR A 296 47.39 -9.70 2.23
CA THR A 296 47.83 -10.68 1.25
C THR A 296 48.52 -11.87 1.93
N PRO A 297 48.03 -13.12 1.76
CA PRO A 297 48.74 -14.29 2.27
C PRO A 297 50.00 -14.52 1.43
N PRO A 298 51.14 -14.94 2.03
CA PRO A 298 52.31 -15.37 1.28
C PRO A 298 52.00 -16.66 0.48
N PRO A 299 52.72 -16.94 -0.64
CA PRO A 299 52.43 -18.08 -1.50
C PRO A 299 52.58 -19.41 -0.74
N ALA A 300 51.63 -20.31 -1.01
CA ALA A 300 51.48 -21.60 -0.33
C ALA A 300 52.66 -22.56 -0.63
N PRO A 301 53.19 -23.29 0.37
CA PRO A 301 54.15 -24.38 0.15
C PRO A 301 53.47 -25.61 -0.48
N ALA A 302 54.25 -26.38 -1.23
CA ALA A 302 53.80 -27.59 -1.94
C ALA A 302 53.24 -28.68 -1.00
N PRO A 303 52.26 -29.50 -1.44
CA PRO A 303 51.60 -30.47 -0.58
C PRO A 303 52.54 -31.62 -0.15
N ALA A 304 52.55 -31.92 1.14
CA ALA A 304 53.15 -33.14 1.72
C ALA A 304 52.18 -34.34 1.63
N PRO A 305 52.68 -35.59 1.54
CA PRO A 305 51.86 -36.77 1.31
C PRO A 305 50.97 -37.16 2.50
N ALA A 306 49.82 -37.74 2.17
CA ALA A 306 48.74 -38.06 3.09
C ALA A 306 49.08 -39.19 4.10
N PRO A 307 48.74 -39.04 5.40
CA PRO A 307 48.87 -40.10 6.39
C PRO A 307 47.69 -41.09 6.39
N ALA A 308 48.00 -42.33 6.79
CA ALA A 308 47.11 -43.49 6.83
C ALA A 308 45.99 -43.38 7.92
N PRO A 309 44.84 -44.04 7.72
CA PRO A 309 43.70 -43.93 8.63
C PRO A 309 43.90 -44.66 9.96
N ALA A 310 43.48 -44.00 11.05
CA ALA A 310 43.46 -44.53 12.42
C ALA A 310 42.11 -45.20 12.76
N PRO A 311 42.08 -46.15 13.72
CA PRO A 311 40.93 -47.02 13.96
C PRO A 311 39.77 -46.37 14.75
N THR A 312 38.60 -46.94 14.51
CA THR A 312 37.26 -46.53 14.98
C THR A 312 37.05 -46.75 16.48
N PRO A 313 36.59 -45.75 17.25
CA PRO A 313 36.18 -45.93 18.64
C PRO A 313 34.71 -46.38 18.81
N THR A 314 34.50 -47.16 19.87
CA THR A 314 33.29 -47.85 20.32
C THR A 314 32.19 -46.91 20.86
N PRO A 315 30.88 -47.22 20.74
CA PRO A 315 29.79 -46.33 21.17
C PRO A 315 29.64 -46.23 22.70
N ALA A 316 29.45 -45.00 23.21
CA ALA A 316 29.06 -44.71 24.59
C ALA A 316 27.52 -44.51 24.72
N LEU A 317 26.98 -44.89 25.87
CA LEU A 317 25.55 -44.99 26.18
C LEU A 317 24.83 -43.63 26.29
N ALA A 318 23.56 -43.64 25.90
CA ALA A 318 22.65 -42.50 25.83
C ALA A 318 22.17 -42.01 27.21
N PRO A 319 22.16 -40.69 27.49
CA PRO A 319 21.49 -40.13 28.66
C PRO A 319 19.97 -39.94 28.43
N ALA A 320 19.22 -40.05 29.54
CA ALA A 320 17.77 -40.01 29.61
C ALA A 320 17.15 -38.63 29.27
N PRO A 321 15.92 -38.58 28.72
CA PRO A 321 15.28 -37.34 28.31
C PRO A 321 14.74 -36.50 29.48
N ALA A 322 14.93 -35.18 29.38
CA ALA A 322 14.35 -34.16 30.26
C ALA A 322 12.86 -33.90 29.93
N PRO A 323 12.04 -33.47 30.91
CA PRO A 323 10.60 -33.28 30.72
C PRO A 323 10.25 -32.10 29.80
N ALA A 324 9.15 -32.28 29.07
CA ALA A 324 8.67 -31.41 28.01
C ALA A 324 8.18 -30.03 28.50
N PRO A 325 8.53 -28.92 27.81
CA PRO A 325 7.93 -27.62 28.06
C PRO A 325 6.47 -27.55 27.57
N ALA A 326 5.66 -26.78 28.30
CA ALA A 326 4.24 -26.54 28.04
C ALA A 326 3.98 -25.89 26.67
N PRO A 327 2.85 -26.18 26.01
CA PRO A 327 2.56 -25.71 24.66
C PRO A 327 2.42 -24.19 24.59
N THR A 328 3.23 -23.59 23.73
CA THR A 328 3.15 -22.20 23.28
C THR A 328 1.91 -22.02 22.39
N PRO A 329 1.16 -20.90 22.47
CA PRO A 329 -0.02 -20.68 21.63
C PRO A 329 0.30 -20.80 20.13
N THR A 330 -0.51 -21.60 19.45
CA THR A 330 -0.40 -21.94 18.03
C THR A 330 -0.52 -20.68 17.16
N PRO A 331 0.44 -20.41 16.24
CA PRO A 331 0.30 -19.33 15.26
C PRO A 331 -0.90 -19.57 14.33
N PRO A 332 -1.50 -18.51 13.75
CA PRO A 332 -2.59 -18.66 12.79
C PRO A 332 -2.16 -19.55 11.61
N PRO A 333 -3.07 -20.37 11.05
CA PRO A 333 -2.70 -21.39 10.08
C PRO A 333 -2.05 -20.77 8.84
N PRO A 334 -1.03 -21.42 8.26
CA PRO A 334 -0.47 -21.02 6.97
C PRO A 334 -1.57 -20.97 5.91
N ALA A 335 -1.41 -20.12 4.90
CA ALA A 335 -2.24 -20.16 3.70
C ALA A 335 -2.26 -21.60 3.17
N ALA A 336 -3.42 -22.26 3.24
CA ALA A 336 -3.55 -23.63 2.79
C ALA A 336 -3.17 -23.69 1.30
N SER A 337 -2.21 -24.55 0.98
CA SER A 337 -1.98 -24.96 -0.40
C SER A 337 -3.13 -25.89 -0.78
N PRO A 338 -3.92 -25.59 -1.82
CA PRO A 338 -4.80 -26.59 -2.39
C PRO A 338 -3.89 -27.67 -2.98
N GLY A 339 -3.68 -28.73 -2.20
CA GLY A 339 -3.19 -29.99 -2.71
C GLY A 339 -4.12 -30.44 -3.82
N SER A 340 -3.52 -30.89 -4.92
CA SER A 340 -4.13 -31.46 -6.11
C SER A 340 -5.59 -31.89 -5.90
N GLY A 341 -6.54 -31.04 -6.32
CA GLY A 341 -7.95 -31.41 -6.49
C GLY A 341 -8.99 -30.83 -5.51
N SER A 342 -8.63 -30.07 -4.47
CA SER A 342 -9.62 -29.41 -3.60
C SER A 342 -9.58 -27.89 -3.79
N GLY A 343 -10.61 -27.33 -4.45
CA GLY A 343 -10.65 -25.95 -4.96
C GLY A 343 -10.52 -24.84 -3.92
N TYR A 344 -10.39 -23.60 -4.40
CA TYR A 344 -10.22 -22.36 -3.60
C TYR A 344 -11.44 -22.02 -2.72
N GLY A 345 -11.84 -22.89 -1.80
CA GLY A 345 -12.83 -22.63 -0.77
C GLY A 345 -14.27 -22.34 -1.26
N LEU A 346 -14.60 -22.47 -2.54
CA LEU A 346 -15.98 -22.30 -3.02
C LEU A 346 -16.92 -23.41 -2.53
N ALA A 347 -16.37 -24.54 -2.06
CA ALA A 347 -17.12 -25.66 -1.51
C ALA A 347 -17.76 -25.37 -0.12
N THR A 348 -17.33 -24.32 0.58
CA THR A 348 -17.84 -23.98 1.91
C THR A 348 -18.63 -22.68 1.87
N ASN A 349 -19.82 -22.68 2.44
CA ASN A 349 -20.64 -21.47 2.53
C ASN A 349 -19.91 -20.39 3.34
N ALA A 350 -19.80 -19.18 2.80
CA ALA A 350 -19.08 -18.09 3.43
C ALA A 350 -19.55 -16.73 2.91
N THR A 351 -19.39 -15.68 3.73
CA THR A 351 -19.41 -14.30 3.26
C THR A 351 -18.02 -13.72 3.48
N ILE A 352 -17.38 -13.33 2.38
CA ILE A 352 -16.04 -12.73 2.38
C ILE A 352 -16.25 -11.25 2.11
N GLU A 353 -16.20 -10.46 3.16
CA GLU A 353 -16.29 -9.00 3.05
C GLU A 353 -15.01 -8.42 2.48
N GLU A 354 -15.16 -7.28 1.82
CA GLU A 354 -14.05 -6.44 1.42
C GLU A 354 -13.29 -5.97 2.66
N THR A 355 -11.97 -6.07 2.57
CA THR A 355 -11.05 -5.65 3.62
C THR A 355 -9.97 -4.77 3.05
N GLY A 356 -9.35 -3.95 3.89
CA GLY A 356 -8.34 -3.01 3.43
C GLY A 356 -7.05 -3.69 2.97
N SER A 357 -6.76 -4.86 3.52
CA SER A 357 -5.64 -5.68 3.11
C SER A 357 -5.99 -7.16 2.98
N MET A 358 -5.16 -7.87 2.23
CA MET A 358 -5.26 -9.32 2.06
C MET A 358 -5.16 -10.10 3.37
N GLY A 359 -4.40 -9.57 4.33
CA GLY A 359 -4.20 -10.20 5.64
C GLY A 359 -5.39 -10.07 6.58
N GLU A 360 -6.27 -9.08 6.36
CA GLU A 360 -7.51 -8.89 7.12
C GLU A 360 -8.65 -9.77 6.60
N SER A 361 -8.53 -10.29 5.38
CA SER A 361 -9.60 -11.09 4.81
C SER A 361 -9.84 -12.34 5.66
N SER A 362 -11.09 -12.58 6.00
CA SER A 362 -11.54 -13.78 6.72
C SER A 362 -11.30 -15.07 5.93
N SER A 363 -11.08 -14.96 4.62
CA SER A 363 -10.76 -16.10 3.78
C SER A 363 -9.26 -16.43 3.81
N PRO A 364 -8.88 -17.71 3.94
CA PRO A 364 -7.51 -18.15 3.74
C PRO A 364 -7.09 -18.12 2.26
N TYR A 365 -8.05 -18.07 1.32
CA TYR A 365 -7.81 -18.19 -0.12
C TYR A 365 -7.99 -16.87 -0.87
N TRP A 366 -8.90 -16.04 -0.39
CA TRP A 366 -9.43 -14.90 -1.14
C TRP A 366 -9.25 -13.60 -0.40
N TRP A 367 -9.17 -12.52 -1.16
CA TRP A 367 -9.34 -11.17 -0.67
C TRP A 367 -10.25 -10.42 -1.63
N VAL A 368 -11.42 -10.01 -1.14
CA VAL A 368 -12.24 -9.03 -1.85
C VAL A 368 -11.56 -7.67 -1.66
N ASN A 369 -10.98 -7.17 -2.74
CA ASN A 369 -10.26 -5.91 -2.76
C ASN A 369 -11.16 -4.72 -3.07
N SER A 370 -12.26 -4.96 -3.77
CA SER A 370 -13.28 -3.97 -4.13
C SER A 370 -14.57 -4.71 -4.49
N GLY A 371 -15.72 -4.06 -4.32
CA GLY A 371 -17.05 -4.61 -4.59
C GLY A 371 -17.82 -5.10 -3.37
N ALA A 372 -17.47 -4.59 -2.18
CA ALA A 372 -18.12 -4.78 -0.88
C ALA A 372 -18.04 -6.20 -0.29
N LEU A 373 -18.48 -7.23 -1.00
CA LEU A 373 -18.40 -8.62 -0.53
C LEU A 373 -18.56 -9.63 -1.66
N MET A 374 -18.10 -10.84 -1.39
CA MET A 374 -18.44 -12.05 -2.13
C MET A 374 -19.19 -12.99 -1.20
N THR A 375 -20.32 -13.53 -1.64
CA THR A 375 -20.97 -14.66 -0.96
C THR A 375 -20.60 -15.96 -1.64
N VAL A 376 -20.47 -17.03 -0.89
CA VAL A 376 -20.25 -18.38 -1.38
C VAL A 376 -21.37 -19.24 -0.80
N ALA A 377 -22.11 -19.92 -1.67
CA ALA A 377 -23.14 -20.85 -1.25
C ALA A 377 -23.25 -22.00 -2.26
N ASN A 378 -23.25 -23.25 -1.77
CA ASN A 378 -23.44 -24.45 -2.59
C ASN A 378 -22.44 -24.57 -3.75
N GLY A 379 -21.15 -24.28 -3.51
CA GLY A 379 -20.14 -24.32 -4.58
C GLY A 379 -20.03 -23.02 -5.40
N ILE A 380 -21.01 -22.12 -5.30
CA ILE A 380 -21.11 -20.93 -6.16
C ILE A 380 -20.70 -19.68 -5.40
N GLY A 381 -19.66 -19.00 -5.89
CA GLY A 381 -19.32 -17.64 -5.48
C GLY A 381 -20.22 -16.63 -6.19
N LYS A 382 -20.58 -15.52 -5.55
CA LYS A 382 -21.39 -14.46 -6.13
C LYS A 382 -20.90 -13.10 -5.71
N THR A 383 -20.89 -12.16 -6.65
CA THR A 383 -20.97 -10.74 -6.29
C THR A 383 -22.31 -10.46 -5.60
N ILE A 384 -22.49 -9.25 -5.07
CA ILE A 384 -23.83 -8.75 -4.76
C ILE A 384 -24.74 -8.93 -5.99
N GLN A 385 -25.98 -9.33 -5.75
CA GLN A 385 -27.02 -9.52 -6.75
C GLN A 385 -28.09 -8.44 -6.53
N GLY A 386 -28.24 -7.52 -7.48
CA GLY A 386 -29.09 -6.34 -7.40
C GLY A 386 -28.53 -5.21 -6.54
N ALA A 387 -29.41 -4.28 -6.17
CA ALA A 387 -29.07 -3.13 -5.34
C ALA A 387 -28.94 -3.51 -3.86
N LEU A 388 -27.93 -2.97 -3.19
CA LEU A 388 -27.85 -3.01 -1.74
C LEU A 388 -28.99 -2.23 -1.08
N PRO A 389 -29.46 -2.64 0.12
CA PRO A 389 -30.42 -1.87 0.88
C PRO A 389 -29.88 -0.46 1.20
N LEU A 390 -30.74 0.55 1.04
CA LEU A 390 -30.43 1.93 1.42
C LEU A 390 -30.04 2.01 2.90
N GLY A 391 -28.95 2.71 3.17
CA GLY A 391 -28.43 2.90 4.53
C GLY A 391 -27.65 1.72 5.10
N SER A 392 -27.48 0.63 4.35
CA SER A 392 -26.59 -0.47 4.73
C SER A 392 -25.13 0.00 4.81
N LYS A 393 -24.30 -0.74 5.58
CA LYS A 393 -22.87 -0.45 5.78
C LYS A 393 -22.17 -0.19 4.45
N TRP A 394 -22.27 -1.16 3.53
CA TRP A 394 -21.56 -1.11 2.25
C TRP A 394 -22.13 -0.06 1.31
N GLN A 395 -23.45 0.16 1.31
CA GLN A 395 -24.04 1.24 0.52
C GLN A 395 -23.53 2.61 0.95
N LYS A 396 -23.47 2.89 2.26
CA LYS A 396 -22.93 4.16 2.78
C LYS A 396 -21.45 4.35 2.44
N ILE A 397 -20.64 3.30 2.60
CA ILE A 397 -19.20 3.35 2.29
C ILE A 397 -18.99 3.69 0.82
N TYR A 398 -19.67 2.98 -0.09
CA TYR A 398 -19.50 3.21 -1.52
C TYR A 398 -20.16 4.49 -2.03
N ALA A 399 -21.25 4.94 -1.39
CA ALA A 399 -21.81 6.26 -1.64
C ALA A 399 -20.82 7.38 -1.31
N ALA A 400 -19.99 7.21 -0.28
CA ALA A 400 -18.98 8.19 0.08
C ALA A 400 -17.71 8.08 -0.79
N ALA A 401 -17.25 6.85 -1.06
CA ALA A 401 -15.96 6.59 -1.70
C ALA A 401 -16.00 6.62 -3.23
N ASN A 402 -17.07 6.09 -3.84
CA ASN A 402 -17.22 6.05 -5.30
C ASN A 402 -18.70 6.03 -5.70
N ALA A 403 -19.40 7.13 -5.43
CA ALA A 403 -20.82 7.27 -5.76
C ALA A 403 -21.10 7.08 -7.26
N TYR A 404 -20.19 7.55 -8.12
CA TYR A 404 -20.43 7.64 -9.55
C TYR A 404 -20.45 6.25 -10.22
N ASP A 405 -19.49 5.38 -9.91
CA ASP A 405 -19.42 4.04 -10.52
C ASP A 405 -20.36 3.03 -9.85
N THR A 406 -20.81 3.30 -8.63
CA THR A 406 -21.58 2.35 -7.81
C THR A 406 -23.03 2.78 -7.58
N ASP A 407 -23.52 3.74 -8.36
CA ASP A 407 -24.91 4.24 -8.28
C ASP A 407 -25.27 4.71 -6.86
N ASN A 408 -24.43 5.61 -6.31
CA ASN A 408 -24.47 6.06 -4.92
C ASN A 408 -24.35 4.90 -3.93
N GLY A 409 -23.44 3.95 -4.20
CA GLY A 409 -23.19 2.77 -3.38
C GLY A 409 -24.24 1.68 -3.44
N LEU A 410 -25.28 1.81 -4.27
CA LEU A 410 -26.28 0.76 -4.44
C LEU A 410 -25.71 -0.48 -5.14
N HIS A 411 -24.73 -0.32 -6.04
CA HIS A 411 -24.10 -1.42 -6.76
C HIS A 411 -22.57 -1.41 -6.64
N PRO A 412 -22.00 -1.69 -5.45
CA PRO A 412 -20.54 -1.79 -5.29
C PRO A 412 -19.90 -2.80 -6.24
N GLN A 413 -20.63 -3.88 -6.58
CA GLN A 413 -20.18 -4.91 -7.49
C GLN A 413 -19.85 -4.41 -8.91
N ASN A 414 -20.25 -3.17 -9.27
CA ASN A 414 -19.89 -2.56 -10.54
C ASN A 414 -18.36 -2.43 -10.73
N ILE A 415 -17.59 -2.44 -9.65
CA ILE A 415 -16.12 -2.38 -9.64
C ILE A 415 -15.50 -3.53 -8.83
N PHE A 416 -16.09 -4.72 -8.93
CA PHE A 416 -15.69 -5.88 -8.13
C PHE A 416 -14.30 -6.40 -8.49
N ARG A 417 -13.50 -6.68 -7.47
CA ARG A 417 -12.12 -7.19 -7.58
C ARG A 417 -11.87 -8.21 -6.49
N LEU A 418 -11.42 -9.39 -6.90
CA LEU A 418 -11.11 -10.51 -6.02
C LEU A 418 -9.69 -11.01 -6.34
N LEU A 419 -8.86 -11.17 -5.32
CA LEU A 419 -7.47 -11.61 -5.46
C LEU A 419 -7.26 -12.93 -4.72
N THR A 420 -6.46 -13.81 -5.30
CA THR A 420 -5.94 -14.98 -4.58
C THR A 420 -4.93 -14.53 -3.54
N LYS A 421 -4.85 -15.23 -2.41
CA LYS A 421 -3.81 -15.00 -1.38
C LYS A 421 -2.47 -15.67 -1.68
N GLN A 422 -2.40 -16.43 -2.77
CA GLN A 422 -1.18 -17.09 -3.23
C GLN A 422 -0.59 -16.37 -4.44
N VAL A 423 0.73 -16.49 -4.59
CA VAL A 423 1.47 -15.98 -5.74
C VAL A 423 1.78 -17.10 -6.74
N PHE A 424 1.72 -16.72 -8.01
CA PHE A 424 1.93 -17.59 -9.15
C PHE A 424 2.98 -16.98 -10.06
N GLN A 425 3.98 -17.79 -10.43
CA GLN A 425 4.84 -17.51 -11.59
C GLN A 425 4.25 -18.25 -12.79
N ASN A 426 4.82 -19.33 -13.28
CA ASN A 426 4.17 -20.06 -14.36
C ASN A 426 2.89 -20.71 -13.83
N ALA A 427 1.75 -20.41 -14.43
CA ALA A 427 0.47 -20.87 -13.91
C ALA A 427 -0.63 -20.95 -14.95
N ARG A 428 -1.59 -21.84 -14.66
CA ARG A 428 -2.89 -21.91 -15.30
C ARG A 428 -3.97 -21.52 -14.29
N GLN A 429 -4.74 -20.49 -14.61
CA GLN A 429 -5.91 -20.04 -13.87
C GLN A 429 -7.17 -20.38 -14.66
N GLU A 430 -8.22 -20.89 -14.02
CA GLU A 430 -9.47 -21.30 -14.65
C GLU A 430 -10.66 -21.01 -13.74
N MET A 431 -11.80 -20.64 -14.34
CA MET A 431 -13.06 -20.40 -13.64
C MET A 431 -14.22 -20.38 -14.63
N TYR A 432 -15.44 -20.66 -14.16
CA TYR A 432 -16.66 -20.37 -14.90
C TYR A 432 -17.34 -19.11 -14.35
N PHE A 433 -17.76 -18.24 -15.26
CA PHE A 433 -18.54 -17.04 -14.97
C PHE A 433 -19.98 -17.22 -15.47
N ARG A 434 -20.97 -16.78 -14.70
CA ARG A 434 -22.35 -16.66 -15.15
C ARG A 434 -22.86 -15.28 -14.82
N ILE A 435 -23.18 -14.50 -15.85
CA ILE A 435 -23.72 -13.16 -15.69
C ILE A 435 -25.23 -13.26 -15.53
N THR A 436 -25.74 -12.79 -14.39
CA THR A 436 -27.17 -12.86 -14.04
C THR A 436 -27.91 -11.59 -14.41
N ALA A 437 -27.26 -10.42 -14.30
CA ALA A 437 -27.81 -9.13 -14.68
C ALA A 437 -26.73 -8.14 -15.14
N ASP A 438 -27.10 -7.18 -15.98
CA ASP A 438 -26.30 -5.98 -16.24
C ASP A 438 -26.74 -4.85 -15.31
N ASN A 439 -25.79 -4.12 -14.75
CA ASN A 439 -26.06 -2.93 -13.96
C ASN A 439 -25.93 -1.72 -14.88
N LEU A 440 -27.07 -1.15 -15.29
CA LEU A 440 -27.15 -0.05 -16.26
C LEU A 440 -26.85 1.31 -15.62
N SER A 441 -25.71 1.40 -14.93
CA SER A 441 -25.21 2.63 -14.32
C SER A 441 -25.04 3.76 -15.34
N GLN A 442 -25.22 4.99 -14.87
CA GLN A 442 -24.96 6.22 -15.63
C GLN A 442 -23.45 6.57 -15.69
N SER A 443 -22.60 5.77 -15.05
CA SER A 443 -21.16 5.99 -15.11
C SER A 443 -20.64 5.94 -16.55
N SER A 444 -19.85 6.94 -16.91
CA SER A 444 -19.09 6.95 -18.17
C SER A 444 -18.01 5.86 -18.23
N ASN A 445 -17.65 5.28 -17.09
CA ASN A 445 -16.78 4.10 -17.03
C ASN A 445 -17.50 2.81 -17.45
N ARG A 446 -18.84 2.84 -17.60
CA ARG A 446 -19.63 1.77 -18.21
C ARG A 446 -19.53 1.84 -19.74
N ASN A 447 -18.57 1.13 -20.33
CA ASN A 447 -18.25 1.15 -21.75
C ASN A 447 -17.84 -0.23 -22.30
N ALA A 448 -17.57 -0.29 -23.60
CA ALA A 448 -17.23 -1.52 -24.34
C ALA A 448 -16.04 -2.32 -23.78
N SER A 449 -15.19 -1.70 -22.95
CA SER A 449 -14.02 -2.35 -22.34
C SER A 449 -14.31 -3.09 -21.03
N ASN A 450 -15.50 -2.94 -20.46
CA ASN A 450 -15.92 -3.69 -19.27
C ASN A 450 -16.10 -5.17 -19.60
N GLY A 451 -16.12 -6.02 -18.58
CA GLY A 451 -16.40 -7.44 -18.77
C GLY A 451 -16.09 -8.30 -17.56
N VAL A 452 -15.71 -9.55 -17.84
CA VAL A 452 -15.17 -10.49 -16.85
C VAL A 452 -13.73 -10.79 -17.22
N LEU A 453 -12.80 -10.52 -16.31
CA LEU A 453 -11.36 -10.60 -16.57
C LEU A 453 -10.62 -11.29 -15.44
N PHE A 454 -9.62 -12.09 -15.79
CA PHE A 454 -8.58 -12.52 -14.87
C PHE A 454 -7.54 -11.42 -14.67
N PHE A 455 -7.05 -11.31 -13.44
CA PHE A 455 -5.78 -10.71 -13.12
C PHE A 455 -4.71 -11.79 -13.14
N SER A 456 -3.62 -11.53 -13.87
CA SER A 456 -2.41 -12.35 -13.84
C SER A 456 -1.22 -11.45 -13.58
N ARG A 457 -0.20 -11.98 -12.90
CA ARG A 457 0.98 -11.21 -12.46
C ARG A 457 0.58 -9.93 -11.70
N TYR A 458 -0.45 -10.01 -10.87
CA TYR A 458 -0.93 -8.89 -10.08
C TYR A 458 0.09 -8.54 -9.00
N ALA A 459 0.97 -7.58 -9.29
CA ALA A 459 1.87 -7.02 -8.30
C ALA A 459 1.10 -5.98 -7.45
N ASP A 460 0.34 -5.12 -8.11
CA ASP A 460 -0.53 -4.13 -7.50
C ASP A 460 -1.61 -3.65 -8.50
N GLY A 461 -2.40 -2.63 -8.12
CA GLY A 461 -3.48 -2.10 -8.96
C GLY A 461 -3.01 -1.39 -10.22
N GLN A 462 -1.71 -1.17 -10.38
CA GLN A 462 -1.04 -0.43 -11.46
C GLN A 462 -0.20 -1.36 -12.35
N ASN A 463 0.24 -2.51 -11.86
CA ASN A 463 1.17 -3.41 -12.53
C ASN A 463 0.63 -4.85 -12.58
N LEU A 464 0.03 -5.21 -13.72
CA LEU A 464 -0.62 -6.50 -13.94
C LEU A 464 -0.97 -6.77 -15.41
N TYR A 465 -1.25 -8.02 -15.72
CA TYR A 465 -1.98 -8.41 -16.93
C TYR A 465 -3.47 -8.59 -16.64
N TYR A 466 -4.30 -8.14 -17.58
CA TYR A 466 -5.72 -8.46 -17.67
C TYR A 466 -5.93 -9.42 -18.83
N ALA A 467 -6.69 -10.47 -18.60
CA ALA A 467 -7.08 -11.42 -19.64
C ALA A 467 -8.57 -11.74 -19.49
N GLY A 468 -9.38 -11.45 -20.50
CA GLY A 468 -10.82 -11.60 -20.29
C GLY A 468 -11.70 -11.44 -21.49
N LEU A 469 -13.00 -11.46 -21.21
CA LEU A 469 -14.08 -11.27 -22.16
C LEU A 469 -14.73 -9.93 -21.89
N ARG A 470 -14.79 -9.09 -22.90
CA ARG A 470 -15.41 -7.76 -22.86
C ARG A 470 -16.87 -7.81 -23.26
N VAL A 471 -17.65 -6.87 -22.76
CA VAL A 471 -19.08 -6.69 -23.07
C VAL A 471 -19.34 -6.38 -24.55
N ASP A 472 -18.32 -6.00 -25.32
CA ASP A 472 -18.41 -5.87 -26.78
C ASP A 472 -18.16 -7.16 -27.57
N GLY A 473 -18.08 -8.29 -26.85
CA GLY A 473 -17.92 -9.63 -27.40
C GLY A 473 -16.47 -10.00 -27.72
N ALA A 474 -15.49 -9.17 -27.38
CA ALA A 474 -14.08 -9.46 -27.61
C ALA A 474 -13.42 -10.21 -26.44
N ALA A 475 -12.65 -11.25 -26.75
CA ALA A 475 -11.56 -11.69 -25.90
C ALA A 475 -10.44 -10.65 -25.97
N VAL A 476 -9.77 -10.37 -24.86
CA VAL A 476 -8.71 -9.35 -24.79
C VAL A 476 -7.57 -9.74 -23.83
N PHE A 477 -6.36 -9.39 -24.21
CA PHE A 477 -5.23 -9.23 -23.30
C PHE A 477 -4.87 -7.75 -23.17
N LYS A 478 -4.73 -7.27 -21.94
CA LYS A 478 -4.17 -5.94 -21.66
C LYS A 478 -3.04 -6.05 -20.65
N LYS A 479 -2.05 -5.18 -20.79
CA LYS A 479 -1.07 -4.90 -19.74
C LYS A 479 -1.39 -3.55 -19.12
N LYS A 480 -1.33 -3.47 -17.80
CA LYS A 480 -1.24 -2.20 -17.10
C LYS A 480 0.12 -2.12 -16.42
N ILE A 481 0.81 -1.01 -16.62
CA ILE A 481 2.11 -0.73 -16.00
C ILE A 481 2.13 0.74 -15.58
N GLY A 482 2.37 1.00 -14.30
CA GLY A 482 2.02 2.27 -13.67
C GLY A 482 0.53 2.59 -13.90
N SER A 483 0.22 3.73 -14.48
CA SER A 483 -1.17 4.12 -14.77
C SER A 483 -1.64 3.80 -16.20
N ARG A 484 -0.77 3.28 -17.07
CA ARG A 484 -1.04 3.17 -18.51
C ARG A 484 -1.50 1.78 -18.91
N TYR A 485 -2.53 1.72 -19.75
CA TYR A 485 -3.07 0.48 -20.32
C TYR A 485 -2.60 0.27 -21.76
N PHE A 486 -2.18 -0.96 -22.07
CA PHE A 486 -1.81 -1.39 -23.41
C PHE A 486 -2.67 -2.59 -23.80
N THR A 487 -3.35 -2.54 -24.94
CA THR A 487 -4.00 -3.72 -25.50
C THR A 487 -2.95 -4.56 -26.22
N MET A 488 -2.75 -5.78 -25.76
CA MET A 488 -1.72 -6.69 -26.27
C MET A 488 -2.26 -7.53 -27.43
N ALA A 489 -3.49 -8.02 -27.28
CA ALA A 489 -4.23 -8.73 -28.30
C ALA A 489 -5.73 -8.57 -28.04
N SER A 490 -6.53 -8.63 -29.11
CA SER A 490 -7.99 -8.59 -29.02
C SER A 490 -8.58 -9.38 -30.19
N LYS A 491 -9.62 -10.17 -29.92
CA LYS A 491 -10.34 -10.94 -30.95
C LYS A 491 -11.81 -10.99 -30.60
N LYS A 492 -12.68 -10.62 -31.54
CA LYS A 492 -14.13 -10.76 -31.37
C LYS A 492 -14.51 -12.24 -31.40
N ILE A 493 -15.20 -12.72 -30.37
CA ILE A 493 -15.63 -14.12 -30.24
C ILE A 493 -17.14 -14.27 -30.05
N PHE A 494 -17.84 -13.23 -29.59
CA PHE A 494 -19.31 -13.17 -29.59
C PHE A 494 -19.79 -12.22 -30.69
N THR A 495 -20.79 -12.67 -31.44
CA THR A 495 -21.39 -11.92 -32.55
C THR A 495 -22.30 -10.80 -32.07
N GLY A 496 -22.63 -9.86 -32.95
CA GLY A 496 -23.50 -8.72 -32.66
C GLY A 496 -22.74 -7.39 -32.57
N SER A 497 -23.45 -6.29 -32.34
CA SER A 497 -22.90 -4.95 -32.24
C SER A 497 -23.17 -4.38 -30.86
N TYR A 498 -22.12 -3.97 -30.17
CA TYR A 498 -22.21 -3.32 -28.88
C TYR A 498 -22.87 -1.95 -29.02
N ASN A 499 -23.81 -1.66 -28.13
CA ASN A 499 -24.36 -0.32 -27.95
C ASN A 499 -24.68 -0.12 -26.48
N ALA A 500 -24.09 0.91 -25.85
CA ALA A 500 -24.18 1.12 -24.41
C ALA A 500 -25.62 1.27 -23.88
N ALA A 501 -26.60 1.64 -24.72
CA ALA A 501 -28.00 1.81 -24.33
C ALA A 501 -28.88 0.62 -24.74
N SER A 502 -28.79 0.19 -26.01
CA SER A 502 -29.72 -0.80 -26.59
C SER A 502 -29.19 -2.24 -26.57
N ASN A 503 -27.87 -2.43 -26.50
CA ASN A 503 -27.24 -3.75 -26.46
C ASN A 503 -25.91 -3.70 -25.68
N PRO A 504 -25.99 -3.48 -24.35
CA PRO A 504 -24.84 -3.08 -23.54
C PRO A 504 -23.90 -4.23 -23.21
N ASN A 505 -24.27 -5.48 -23.49
CA ASN A 505 -23.45 -6.63 -23.18
C ASN A 505 -23.74 -7.80 -24.11
N LEU A 506 -22.79 -8.11 -24.99
CA LEU A 506 -22.85 -9.24 -25.93
C LEU A 506 -22.49 -10.59 -25.27
N LEU A 507 -22.04 -10.59 -24.01
CA LEU A 507 -21.72 -11.81 -23.30
C LEU A 507 -23.02 -12.57 -22.92
N PRO A 508 -23.05 -13.91 -23.07
CA PRO A 508 -24.23 -14.71 -22.74
C PRO A 508 -24.72 -14.50 -21.31
N LYS A 509 -26.04 -14.30 -21.16
CA LYS A 509 -26.71 -14.21 -19.85
C LYS A 509 -27.16 -15.57 -19.37
N ASN A 510 -27.10 -15.79 -18.06
CA ASN A 510 -27.54 -17.03 -17.39
C ASN A 510 -26.91 -18.31 -17.98
N THR A 511 -25.78 -18.17 -18.66
CA THR A 511 -25.03 -19.26 -19.28
C THR A 511 -23.64 -19.28 -18.66
N TRP A 512 -23.17 -20.45 -18.24
CA TRP A 512 -21.81 -20.60 -17.74
C TRP A 512 -20.81 -20.43 -18.89
N VAL A 513 -19.87 -19.52 -18.72
CA VAL A 513 -18.76 -19.30 -19.64
C VAL A 513 -17.46 -19.57 -18.90
N GLY A 514 -16.82 -20.68 -19.25
CA GLY A 514 -15.50 -21.03 -18.76
C GLY A 514 -14.45 -20.13 -19.38
N MET A 515 -13.50 -19.67 -18.57
CA MET A 515 -12.27 -19.04 -19.02
C MET A 515 -11.08 -19.75 -18.40
N ARG A 516 -10.05 -20.01 -19.20
CA ARG A 516 -8.76 -20.56 -18.77
C ARG A 516 -7.64 -19.68 -19.29
N LEU A 517 -6.78 -19.21 -18.41
CA LEU A 517 -5.60 -18.42 -18.73
C LEU A 517 -4.34 -19.21 -18.36
N GLU A 518 -3.44 -19.40 -19.31
CA GLU A 518 -2.07 -19.80 -19.02
C GLU A 518 -1.16 -18.57 -19.12
N THR A 519 -0.28 -18.41 -18.13
CA THR A 519 0.75 -17.36 -18.09
C THR A 519 2.09 -18.02 -17.77
N VAL A 520 3.01 -18.02 -18.74
CA VAL A 520 4.27 -18.76 -18.65
C VAL A 520 5.42 -17.87 -19.10
N ASN A 521 6.51 -17.86 -18.35
CA ASN A 521 7.74 -17.18 -18.75
C ASN A 521 8.33 -17.85 -20.01
N ALA A 522 8.71 -17.04 -21.00
CA ALA A 522 9.29 -17.48 -22.26
C ALA A 522 10.54 -16.64 -22.55
N GLY A 523 11.71 -17.10 -22.09
CA GLY A 523 12.95 -16.31 -22.11
C GLY A 523 12.84 -15.08 -21.21
N SER A 524 13.12 -13.90 -21.76
CA SER A 524 12.91 -12.60 -21.07
C SER A 524 11.46 -12.10 -21.12
N GLY A 525 10.57 -12.81 -21.85
CA GLY A 525 9.17 -12.47 -22.02
C GLY A 525 8.21 -13.33 -21.22
N VAL A 526 6.92 -13.07 -21.40
CA VAL A 526 5.80 -13.82 -20.80
C VAL A 526 4.78 -14.13 -21.89
N ASN A 527 4.52 -15.41 -22.13
CA ASN A 527 3.46 -15.88 -23.01
C ASN A 527 2.13 -16.00 -22.25
N LEU A 528 1.05 -15.52 -22.85
CA LEU A 528 -0.32 -15.60 -22.34
C LEU A 528 -1.21 -16.27 -23.37
N LYS A 529 -1.98 -17.27 -22.92
CA LYS A 529 -2.97 -17.98 -23.75
C LYS A 529 -4.31 -18.03 -23.03
N LEU A 530 -5.39 -17.72 -23.74
CA LEU A 530 -6.74 -17.67 -23.20
C LEU A 530 -7.62 -18.65 -23.97
N TRP A 531 -8.28 -19.54 -23.24
CA TRP A 531 -9.30 -20.43 -23.75
C TRP A 531 -10.65 -20.11 -23.15
N THR A 532 -11.71 -20.49 -23.87
CA THR A 532 -13.09 -20.40 -23.41
C THR A 532 -13.85 -21.71 -23.59
N ASP A 533 -14.79 -21.99 -22.69
CA ASP A 533 -15.80 -23.06 -22.83
C ASP A 533 -17.20 -22.46 -22.57
N VAL A 534 -17.92 -22.17 -23.64
CA VAL A 534 -19.25 -21.56 -23.55
C VAL A 534 -20.30 -22.64 -23.35
N GLY A 535 -21.06 -22.57 -22.26
CA GLY A 535 -22.08 -23.55 -21.89
C GLY A 535 -21.57 -24.70 -21.02
N ARG A 536 -20.32 -24.63 -20.51
CA ARG A 536 -19.72 -25.67 -19.66
C ARG A 536 -19.77 -27.05 -20.32
N THR A 537 -19.36 -27.11 -21.58
CA THR A 537 -19.39 -28.33 -22.39
C THR A 537 -18.17 -29.23 -22.15
N GLY A 538 -17.12 -28.71 -21.52
CA GLY A 538 -15.81 -29.33 -21.41
C GLY A 538 -14.91 -29.08 -22.64
N ASN A 539 -15.43 -28.48 -23.71
CA ASN A 539 -14.69 -28.24 -24.95
C ASN A 539 -14.02 -26.85 -24.95
N TRP A 540 -12.79 -26.82 -24.45
CA TRP A 540 -11.99 -25.59 -24.37
C TRP A 540 -11.44 -25.18 -25.73
N THR A 541 -11.78 -23.97 -26.18
CA THR A 541 -11.30 -23.38 -27.44
C THR A 541 -10.29 -22.27 -27.17
N LEU A 542 -9.10 -22.32 -27.78
CA LEU A 542 -8.11 -21.23 -27.71
C LEU A 542 -8.62 -20.01 -28.47
N VAL A 543 -8.78 -18.88 -27.79
CA VAL A 543 -9.32 -17.65 -28.37
C VAL A 543 -8.27 -16.55 -28.54
N LEU A 544 -7.22 -16.53 -27.72
CA LEU A 544 -6.09 -15.60 -27.84
C LEU A 544 -4.77 -16.23 -27.40
N ASP A 545 -3.69 -15.83 -28.06
CA ASP A 545 -2.30 -16.17 -27.74
C ASP A 545 -1.43 -14.95 -28.03
N THR A 546 -0.61 -14.52 -27.07
CA THR A 546 0.33 -13.41 -27.25
C THR A 546 1.54 -13.58 -26.35
N THR A 547 2.66 -12.95 -26.72
CA THR A 547 3.85 -12.89 -25.87
C THR A 547 4.23 -11.45 -25.61
N ASP A 548 4.36 -11.07 -24.34
CA ASP A 548 5.00 -9.82 -23.93
C ASP A 548 6.52 -10.03 -23.86
N THR A 549 7.26 -9.42 -24.77
CA THR A 549 8.73 -9.36 -24.77
C THR A 549 9.23 -7.97 -24.38
N GLY A 550 8.37 -7.11 -23.81
CA GLY A 550 8.68 -5.74 -23.42
C GLY A 550 8.08 -4.65 -24.31
N GLN A 551 7.39 -5.02 -25.40
CA GLN A 551 6.84 -4.10 -26.39
C GLN A 551 5.62 -3.30 -25.90
N PHE A 552 5.05 -3.67 -24.74
CA PHE A 552 3.86 -3.03 -24.17
C PHE A 552 4.22 -2.10 -23.02
N GLY A 553 4.96 -1.02 -23.32
CA GLY A 553 5.25 0.04 -22.36
C GLY A 553 6.34 -0.27 -21.32
N GLY A 554 7.11 -1.35 -21.51
CA GLY A 554 8.20 -1.76 -20.62
C GLY A 554 8.30 -3.27 -20.48
N GLY A 555 9.33 -3.74 -19.78
CA GLY A 555 9.65 -5.17 -19.62
C GLY A 555 8.48 -6.03 -19.12
N ALA A 556 8.46 -7.31 -19.53
CA ALA A 556 7.42 -8.25 -19.14
C ALA A 556 7.43 -8.53 -17.63
N PHE A 557 6.28 -8.87 -17.06
CA PHE A 557 6.18 -9.22 -15.64
C PHE A 557 6.62 -10.67 -15.43
N THR A 558 7.93 -10.90 -15.36
CA THR A 558 8.52 -12.25 -15.23
C THR A 558 8.50 -12.81 -13.79
N GLN A 559 8.31 -11.95 -12.80
CA GLN A 559 8.25 -12.33 -11.38
C GLN A 559 6.89 -12.90 -11.00
N GLY A 560 6.86 -13.85 -10.07
CA GLY A 560 5.61 -14.38 -9.54
C GLY A 560 4.83 -13.31 -8.76
N ALA A 561 3.51 -13.26 -8.94
CA ALA A 561 2.64 -12.32 -8.22
C ALA A 561 1.22 -12.89 -8.11
N TYR A 562 0.28 -12.16 -7.55
CA TYR A 562 -1.06 -12.68 -7.28
C TYR A 562 -1.86 -12.92 -8.58
N ALA A 563 -2.84 -13.82 -8.50
CA ALA A 563 -3.89 -13.97 -9.50
C ALA A 563 -5.20 -13.38 -8.95
N GLY A 564 -6.21 -13.26 -9.80
CA GLY A 564 -7.52 -12.77 -9.35
C GLY A 564 -8.52 -12.61 -10.47
N ILE A 565 -9.63 -11.96 -10.18
CA ILE A 565 -10.67 -11.61 -11.13
C ILE A 565 -11.15 -10.17 -10.94
N ARG A 566 -11.72 -9.63 -12.02
CA ARG A 566 -12.46 -8.39 -12.09
C ARG A 566 -13.77 -8.62 -12.84
N THR A 567 -14.83 -8.02 -12.33
CA THR A 567 -16.09 -7.91 -13.07
C THR A 567 -16.54 -6.44 -13.05
N ASP A 568 -17.16 -6.00 -14.13
CA ASP A 568 -17.47 -4.58 -14.33
C ASP A 568 -18.96 -4.39 -14.67
N PHE A 569 -19.67 -3.60 -13.86
CA PHE A 569 -21.07 -3.20 -14.08
C PHE A 569 -22.06 -4.36 -14.32
N MET A 570 -21.92 -5.45 -13.57
CA MET A 570 -22.77 -6.62 -13.71
C MET A 570 -22.80 -7.44 -12.43
N ASP A 571 -23.87 -8.22 -12.30
CA ASP A 571 -23.99 -9.24 -11.27
C ASP A 571 -23.47 -10.56 -11.82
N VAL A 572 -22.55 -11.18 -11.09
CA VAL A 572 -21.82 -12.35 -11.58
C VAL A 572 -21.76 -13.44 -10.52
N GLU A 573 -21.96 -14.66 -10.99
CA GLU A 573 -21.69 -15.88 -10.26
C GLU A 573 -20.44 -16.57 -10.80
N PHE A 574 -19.74 -17.24 -9.91
CA PHE A 574 -18.45 -17.88 -10.14
C PHE A 574 -18.49 -19.33 -9.70
N ASP A 575 -17.90 -20.22 -10.48
CA ASP A 575 -17.79 -21.64 -10.14
C ASP A 575 -16.43 -22.21 -10.55
N ASP A 576 -16.03 -23.31 -9.92
CA ASP A 576 -14.85 -24.12 -10.23
C ASP A 576 -13.53 -23.33 -10.40
N TYR A 577 -13.27 -22.37 -9.52
CA TYR A 577 -11.99 -21.67 -9.59
C TYR A 577 -10.81 -22.58 -9.29
N GLN A 578 -9.83 -22.57 -10.20
CA GLN A 578 -8.56 -23.25 -10.04
C GLN A 578 -7.41 -22.32 -10.46
N ALA A 579 -6.32 -22.36 -9.71
CA ALA A 579 -5.04 -21.82 -10.16
C ALA A 579 -3.94 -22.82 -9.78
N ILE A 580 -3.23 -23.33 -10.78
CA ILE A 580 -2.17 -24.32 -10.61
C ILE A 580 -0.86 -23.78 -11.17
N ARG A 581 0.26 -24.17 -10.56
CA ARG A 581 1.59 -23.88 -11.10
C ARG A 581 1.89 -24.79 -12.28
N LEU A 582 2.55 -24.25 -13.30
CA LEU A 582 2.97 -24.95 -14.51
C LEU A 582 4.47 -25.21 -14.53
#